data_AF-A0A4U0RGW2-F1
#
_entry.id   AF-A0A4U0RGW2-F1
#
_cell.length_a   1.000
_cell.length_b   1.000
_cell.length_c   1.000
_cell.angle_alpha   90.00
_cell.angle_beta   90.00
_cell.angle_gamma   90.00
#
_symmetry.space_group_name_H-M   'P 1'
#
loop_
_entity.id
_entity.type
_entity.pdbx_description
1 polymer ?
#
loop_
_entity_poly.entity_id
_entity_poly.type
_entity_poly.pdbx_seq_one_letter_code
_entity_poly.pdbx_strand_id
1 'polypeptide(L)'
;MTAIPASTVAAVRSSRWLTAAWAGLLLFGAFNVFAAVMDLIAATGSGLPSDHTGTFAKVAGTTWTAVRVAQPGTAHYVTLLERGYALHELTFAILFLTILAIPFRARQRWAWWSCWALLIAYAGYTLTFGAHDPVILPRSLIGLIGLPVLLLVHLPAFLRRSEG
;
A
#
# COMPACT_ATOMS: atom_id res chain seq x y z
N MET A 1 47.30 -16.27 22.47
CA MET A 1 45.84 -16.06 22.55
C MET A 1 45.50 -14.79 21.78
N THR A 2 45.08 -14.92 20.53
CA THR A 2 44.72 -13.81 19.64
C THR A 2 43.28 -13.39 19.93
N ALA A 3 43.10 -12.20 20.48
CA ALA A 3 41.78 -11.64 20.73
C ALA A 3 41.06 -11.42 19.40
N ILE A 4 39.87 -12.01 19.25
CA ILE A 4 38.98 -11.73 18.12
C ILE A 4 38.52 -10.27 18.28
N PRO A 5 38.78 -9.38 17.31
CA PRO A 5 38.34 -8.00 17.42
C PRO A 5 36.80 -7.95 17.52
N ALA A 6 36.30 -7.16 18.47
CA ALA A 6 34.88 -7.03 18.76
C ALA A 6 34.04 -6.54 17.55
N SER A 7 34.69 -6.03 16.50
CA SER A 7 34.07 -5.62 15.23
C SER A 7 33.46 -6.77 14.44
N THR A 8 33.91 -8.01 14.62
CA THR A 8 33.43 -9.16 13.83
C THR A 8 32.09 -9.73 14.33
N VAL A 9 31.76 -9.55 15.62
CA VAL A 9 30.50 -10.04 16.22
C VAL A 9 29.31 -9.13 15.86
N ALA A 10 29.56 -7.84 15.61
CA ALA A 10 28.54 -6.86 15.22
C ALA A 10 28.04 -7.05 13.77
N ALA A 11 28.81 -7.72 12.91
CA ALA A 11 28.55 -7.81 11.47
C ALA A 11 27.61 -8.97 11.06
N VAL A 12 27.46 -10.01 11.89
CA VAL A 12 26.73 -11.24 11.52
C VAL A 12 25.25 -11.23 11.92
N ARG A 13 24.82 -10.30 12.79
CA ARG A 13 23.39 -10.05 13.00
C ARG A 13 22.86 -9.16 11.88
N SER A 14 22.50 -9.75 10.75
CA SER A 14 21.34 -9.23 10.02
C SER A 14 20.18 -9.24 11.03
N SER A 15 19.93 -8.10 11.65
CA SER A 15 19.13 -8.00 12.86
C SER A 15 17.78 -8.67 12.63
N ARG A 16 17.36 -9.61 13.50
CA ARG A 16 16.03 -10.27 13.41
C ARG A 16 14.90 -9.25 13.21
N TRP A 17 15.10 -8.04 13.73
CA TRP A 17 14.23 -6.87 13.54
C TRP A 17 14.12 -6.39 12.08
N LEU A 18 15.21 -6.38 11.30
CA LEU A 18 15.16 -6.04 9.87
C LEU A 18 14.40 -7.10 9.08
N THR A 19 14.58 -8.39 9.41
CA THR A 19 13.80 -9.46 8.79
C THR A 19 12.32 -9.34 9.13
N ALA A 20 11.99 -9.05 10.39
CA ALA A 20 10.60 -8.83 10.82
C ALA A 20 9.99 -7.60 10.15
N ALA A 21 10.72 -6.50 10.04
CA ALA A 21 10.26 -5.29 9.36
C ALA A 21 10.07 -5.53 7.85
N TRP A 22 10.96 -6.28 7.20
CA TRP A 22 10.80 -6.68 5.80
C TRP A 22 9.58 -7.59 5.60
N ALA A 23 9.37 -8.56 6.49
CA ALA A 23 8.15 -9.37 6.48
C ALA A 23 6.89 -8.49 6.68
N GLY A 24 6.97 -7.47 7.54
CA GLY A 24 5.91 -6.47 7.70
C GLY A 24 5.63 -5.72 6.40
N LEU A 25 6.66 -5.29 5.65
CA LEU A 25 6.49 -4.67 4.34
C LEU A 25 5.85 -5.61 3.32
N LEU A 26 6.23 -6.89 3.31
CA LEU A 26 5.60 -7.89 2.43
C LEU A 26 4.14 -8.11 2.78
N LEU A 27 3.81 -8.27 4.06
CA LEU A 27 2.42 -8.40 4.52
C LEU A 27 1.60 -7.16 4.15
N PHE A 28 2.19 -5.98 4.28
CA PHE A 28 1.58 -4.72 3.87
C PHE A 28 1.32 -4.67 2.35
N GLY A 29 2.28 -5.06 1.52
CA GLY A 29 2.09 -5.16 0.07
C GLY A 29 1.04 -6.21 -0.32
N ALA A 30 1.05 -7.37 0.35
CA ALA A 30 0.07 -8.43 0.12
C ALA A 30 -1.36 -7.99 0.49
N PHE A 31 -1.50 -7.21 1.55
CA PHE A 31 -2.77 -6.60 1.91
C PHE A 31 -3.29 -5.65 0.82
N ASN A 32 -2.42 -4.86 0.18
CA ASN A 32 -2.83 -3.99 -0.94
C ASN A 32 -3.28 -4.81 -2.16
N VAL A 33 -2.59 -5.91 -2.48
CA VAL A 33 -3.04 -6.84 -3.53
C VAL A 33 -4.41 -7.40 -3.20
N PHE A 34 -4.60 -7.86 -1.96
CA PHE A 34 -5.89 -8.38 -1.51
C PHE A 34 -7.00 -7.33 -1.62
N ALA A 35 -6.75 -6.09 -1.16
CA ALA A 35 -7.72 -4.99 -1.26
C ALA A 35 -8.15 -4.73 -2.70
N ALA A 36 -7.19 -4.55 -3.62
CA ALA A 36 -7.49 -4.29 -5.03
C ALA A 36 -8.25 -5.45 -5.71
N VAL A 37 -7.97 -6.71 -5.32
CA VAL A 37 -8.75 -7.87 -5.79
C VAL A 37 -10.18 -7.84 -5.26
N MET A 38 -10.36 -7.52 -3.98
CA MET A 38 -11.69 -7.40 -3.39
C MET A 38 -12.51 -6.27 -4.02
N ASP A 39 -11.86 -5.15 -4.36
CA ASP A 39 -12.50 -4.03 -5.05
C ASP A 39 -12.93 -4.41 -6.47
N LEU A 40 -12.10 -5.17 -7.19
CA LEU A 40 -12.46 -5.68 -8.51
C LEU A 40 -13.66 -6.64 -8.44
N ILE A 41 -13.70 -7.53 -7.44
CA ILE A 41 -14.82 -8.43 -7.20
C ILE A 41 -16.08 -7.63 -6.87
N ALA A 42 -15.99 -6.66 -5.97
CA ALA A 42 -17.10 -5.82 -5.56
C ALA A 42 -17.63 -4.98 -6.73
N ALA A 43 -16.78 -4.28 -7.47
CA ALA A 43 -17.15 -3.51 -8.65
C ALA A 43 -17.73 -4.39 -9.77
N THR A 44 -17.39 -5.69 -9.82
CA THR A 44 -18.03 -6.64 -10.74
C THR A 44 -19.46 -6.98 -10.31
N GLY A 45 -19.69 -7.18 -9.01
CA GLY A 45 -21.00 -7.55 -8.47
C GLY A 45 -21.95 -6.37 -8.24
N SER A 46 -21.57 -5.40 -7.41
CA SER A 46 -22.41 -4.26 -7.00
C SER A 46 -22.25 -3.03 -7.88
N GLY A 47 -21.17 -2.96 -8.67
CA GLY A 47 -20.82 -1.80 -9.49
C GLY A 47 -19.99 -0.73 -8.77
N LEU A 48 -19.82 -0.86 -7.46
CA LEU A 48 -19.05 0.06 -6.62
C LEU A 48 -18.44 -0.74 -5.45
N PRO A 49 -17.14 -0.54 -5.12
CA PRO A 49 -16.53 -1.12 -3.93
C PRO A 49 -17.32 -0.79 -2.66
N SER A 50 -17.36 -1.75 -1.73
CA SER A 50 -18.24 -1.65 -0.56
C SER A 50 -17.90 -0.47 0.36
N ASP A 51 -16.62 -0.17 0.51
CA ASP A 51 -16.11 0.98 1.26
C ASP A 51 -16.32 2.31 0.53
N HIS A 52 -16.44 2.32 -0.79
CA HIS A 52 -16.77 3.54 -1.53
C HIS A 52 -18.23 3.98 -1.33
N THR A 53 -19.13 3.08 -0.92
CA THR A 53 -20.58 3.37 -0.81
C THR A 53 -20.91 4.49 0.18
N GLY A 54 -20.22 4.52 1.34
CA GLY A 54 -20.43 5.54 2.37
C GLY A 54 -19.97 6.92 1.91
N THR A 55 -18.76 6.99 1.36
CA THR A 55 -18.21 8.21 0.76
C THR A 55 -19.09 8.71 -0.38
N PHE A 56 -19.49 7.82 -1.30
CA PHE A 56 -20.38 8.16 -2.41
C PHE A 56 -21.68 8.79 -1.90
N ALA A 57 -22.35 8.15 -0.95
CA ALA A 57 -23.61 8.65 -0.41
C ALA A 57 -23.46 10.05 0.21
N LYS A 58 -22.35 10.27 0.93
CA LYS A 58 -22.07 11.55 1.59
C LYS A 58 -21.74 12.67 0.60
N VAL A 59 -20.96 12.38 -0.45
CA VAL A 59 -20.52 13.39 -1.42
C VAL A 59 -21.58 13.65 -2.50
N ALA A 60 -22.22 12.60 -3.02
CA ALA A 60 -23.23 12.72 -4.06
C ALA A 60 -24.62 13.10 -3.54
N GLY A 61 -24.86 13.00 -2.23
CA GLY A 61 -26.16 13.27 -1.60
C GLY A 61 -27.25 12.26 -1.96
N THR A 62 -26.88 11.11 -2.54
CA THR A 62 -27.78 10.03 -2.94
C THR A 62 -27.08 8.68 -2.86
N THR A 63 -27.83 7.58 -2.77
CA THR A 63 -27.24 6.25 -2.69
C THR A 63 -26.84 5.73 -4.07
N TRP A 64 -25.83 4.85 -4.10
CA TRP A 64 -25.43 4.19 -5.34
C TRP A 64 -26.58 3.42 -6.00
N THR A 65 -27.40 2.73 -5.21
CA THR A 65 -28.58 2.01 -5.70
C THR A 65 -29.58 2.94 -6.39
N ALA A 66 -29.83 4.12 -5.83
CA ALA A 66 -30.72 5.10 -6.45
C ALA A 66 -30.17 5.59 -7.80
N VAL A 67 -28.86 5.85 -7.88
CA VAL A 67 -28.20 6.28 -9.12
C VAL A 67 -28.25 5.19 -10.19
N ARG A 68 -28.06 3.92 -9.82
CA ARG A 68 -28.18 2.79 -10.76
C ARG A 68 -29.54 2.71 -11.43
N VAL A 69 -30.61 3.03 -10.70
CA VAL A 69 -31.98 3.01 -11.23
C VAL A 69 -32.28 4.27 -12.03
N ALA A 70 -31.94 5.45 -11.50
CA ALA A 70 -32.28 6.74 -12.11
C ALA A 70 -31.41 7.09 -13.32
N GLN A 71 -30.13 6.67 -13.31
CA GLN A 71 -29.12 7.06 -14.29
C GLN A 71 -28.20 5.87 -14.66
N PRO A 72 -28.74 4.82 -15.31
CA PRO A 72 -27.99 3.59 -15.58
C PRO A 72 -26.72 3.81 -16.42
N GLY A 73 -26.71 4.79 -17.33
CA GLY A 73 -25.52 5.14 -18.12
C GLY A 73 -24.38 5.70 -17.27
N THR A 74 -24.68 6.67 -16.40
CA THR A 74 -23.71 7.23 -15.43
C THR A 74 -23.19 6.14 -14.50
N ALA A 75 -24.09 5.29 -13.99
CA ALA A 75 -23.71 4.20 -13.12
C ALA A 75 -22.79 3.18 -13.82
N HIS A 76 -23.06 2.87 -15.10
CA HIS A 76 -22.19 2.01 -15.88
C HIS A 76 -20.80 2.62 -16.08
N TYR A 77 -20.73 3.92 -16.40
CA TYR A 77 -19.46 4.63 -16.54
C TYR A 77 -18.65 4.63 -15.25
N VAL A 78 -19.26 4.95 -14.10
CA VAL A 78 -18.60 4.90 -12.79
C VAL A 78 -18.13 3.49 -12.47
N THR A 79 -18.95 2.46 -12.71
CA THR A 79 -18.54 1.06 -12.53
C THR A 79 -17.30 0.71 -13.36
N LEU A 80 -17.24 1.20 -14.61
CA LEU A 80 -16.09 0.96 -15.48
C LEU A 80 -14.83 1.66 -14.94
N LEU A 81 -14.96 2.89 -14.43
CA LEU A 81 -13.85 3.60 -13.79
C LEU A 81 -13.36 2.86 -12.54
N GLU A 82 -14.27 2.42 -11.66
CA GLU A 82 -13.92 1.69 -10.44
C GLU A 82 -13.15 0.39 -10.74
N ARG A 83 -13.57 -0.37 -11.76
CA ARG A 83 -12.81 -1.54 -12.22
C ARG A 83 -11.43 -1.16 -12.75
N GLY A 84 -11.34 -0.07 -13.50
CA GLY A 84 -10.08 0.46 -14.01
C GLY A 84 -9.13 0.85 -12.87
N TYR A 85 -9.63 1.54 -11.85
CA TYR A 85 -8.87 1.91 -10.65
C TYR A 85 -8.42 0.68 -9.86
N ALA A 86 -9.29 -0.31 -9.62
CA ALA A 86 -8.91 -1.54 -8.93
C ALA A 86 -7.80 -2.30 -9.69
N LEU A 87 -7.88 -2.38 -11.01
CA LEU A 87 -6.82 -2.98 -11.84
C LEU A 87 -5.51 -2.19 -11.78
N HIS A 88 -5.59 -0.86 -11.75
CA HIS A 88 -4.45 0.04 -11.62
C HIS A 88 -3.76 -0.11 -10.26
N GLU A 89 -4.54 -0.16 -9.18
CA GLU A 89 -4.06 -0.41 -7.82
C GLU A 89 -3.42 -1.80 -7.70
N LEU A 90 -4.06 -2.83 -8.26
CA LEU A 90 -3.51 -4.20 -8.29
C LEU A 90 -2.16 -4.24 -9.00
N THR A 91 -2.04 -3.54 -10.13
CA THR A 91 -0.78 -3.45 -10.88
C THR A 91 0.34 -2.85 -10.03
N PHE A 92 0.07 -1.73 -9.35
CA PHE A 92 1.06 -1.09 -8.50
C PHE A 92 1.34 -1.87 -7.21
N ALA A 93 0.36 -2.55 -6.64
CA ALA A 93 0.55 -3.40 -5.46
C ALA A 93 1.45 -4.60 -5.79
N ILE A 94 1.26 -5.23 -6.96
CA ILE A 94 2.15 -6.30 -7.45
C ILE A 94 3.55 -5.75 -7.69
N LEU A 95 3.68 -4.61 -8.37
CA LEU A 95 4.98 -3.98 -8.59
C LEU A 95 5.71 -3.67 -7.28
N PHE A 96 5.00 -3.12 -6.29
CA PHE A 96 5.53 -2.86 -4.96
C PHE A 96 6.03 -4.14 -4.29
N LEU A 97 5.26 -5.23 -4.33
CA LEU A 97 5.69 -6.53 -3.81
C LEU A 97 6.92 -7.08 -4.55
N THR A 98 6.97 -6.97 -5.87
CA THR A 98 8.14 -7.40 -6.66
C THR A 98 9.39 -6.61 -6.27
N ILE A 99 9.26 -5.29 -6.10
CA ILE A 99 10.34 -4.41 -5.62
C ILE A 99 10.80 -4.84 -4.22
N LEU A 100 9.87 -5.12 -3.30
CA LEU A 100 10.19 -5.57 -1.94
C LEU A 100 10.88 -6.94 -1.91
N ALA A 101 10.41 -7.87 -2.73
CA ALA A 101 10.88 -9.25 -2.74
C ALA A 101 12.29 -9.38 -3.34
N ILE A 102 12.60 -8.60 -4.39
CA ILE A 102 13.83 -8.76 -5.17
C ILE A 102 14.82 -7.62 -4.91
N PRO A 103 14.71 -6.41 -5.50
CA PRO A 103 15.76 -5.40 -5.40
C PRO A 103 15.87 -4.78 -3.99
N PHE A 104 14.77 -4.64 -3.24
CA PHE A 104 14.81 -4.17 -1.85
C PHE A 104 15.52 -5.19 -0.96
N ARG A 105 15.22 -6.48 -1.13
CA ARG A 105 15.88 -7.58 -0.41
C ARG A 105 17.37 -7.67 -0.72
N ALA A 106 17.74 -7.31 -1.95
CA ALA A 106 19.13 -7.15 -2.43
C ALA A 106 19.76 -5.79 -2.03
N ARG A 107 19.06 -4.97 -1.24
CA ARG A 107 19.52 -3.66 -0.72
C ARG A 107 19.88 -2.63 -1.81
N GLN A 108 19.21 -2.70 -2.95
CA GLN A 108 19.38 -1.69 -3.99
C GLN A 108 18.72 -0.37 -3.56
N ARG A 109 19.49 0.73 -3.52
CA ARG A 109 19.03 2.02 -2.97
C ARG A 109 17.81 2.60 -3.69
N TRP A 110 17.73 2.44 -5.01
CA TRP A 110 16.59 2.92 -5.78
C TRP A 110 15.28 2.24 -5.35
N ALA A 111 15.33 0.95 -4.97
CA ALA A 111 14.14 0.20 -4.55
C ALA A 111 13.56 0.75 -3.25
N TRP A 112 14.42 1.15 -2.30
CA TRP A 112 13.99 1.82 -1.08
C TRP A 112 13.27 3.13 -1.40
N TRP A 113 13.82 3.95 -2.32
CA TRP A 113 13.18 5.19 -2.77
C TRP A 113 11.85 4.95 -3.49
N SER A 114 11.77 3.94 -4.36
CA SER A 114 10.54 3.59 -5.08
C SER A 114 9.39 3.19 -4.14
N CYS A 115 9.68 2.53 -3.02
CA CYS A 115 8.66 2.16 -2.05
C CYS A 115 7.93 3.36 -1.43
N TRP A 116 8.55 4.55 -1.39
CA TRP A 116 7.91 5.77 -0.88
C TRP A 116 6.79 6.28 -1.78
N ALA A 117 6.77 5.93 -3.07
CA ALA A 117 5.74 6.37 -4.00
C ALA A 117 4.33 5.91 -3.57
N LEU A 118 4.23 4.77 -2.87
CA LEU A 118 2.96 4.27 -2.35
C LEU A 118 2.31 5.20 -1.31
N LEU A 119 3.08 6.10 -0.67
CA LEU A 119 2.51 7.14 0.19
C LEU A 119 1.62 8.12 -0.55
N ILE A 120 1.87 8.38 -1.83
CA ILE A 120 1.05 9.27 -2.63
C ILE A 120 -0.37 8.70 -2.73
N ALA A 121 -0.49 7.38 -2.92
CA ALA A 121 -1.78 6.69 -2.95
C ALA A 121 -2.49 6.80 -1.59
N TYR A 122 -1.81 6.50 -0.48
CA TYR A 122 -2.41 6.64 0.86
C TYR A 122 -2.80 8.08 1.21
N ALA A 123 -1.99 9.06 0.82
CA ALA A 123 -2.29 10.47 1.02
C ALA A 123 -3.54 10.85 0.22
N GLY A 124 -3.59 10.46 -1.06
CA GLY A 124 -4.77 10.64 -1.92
C GLY A 124 -6.01 10.03 -1.29
N TYR A 125 -5.97 8.75 -0.93
CA TYR A 125 -7.10 8.03 -0.34
C TYR A 125 -7.56 8.63 0.99
N THR A 126 -6.62 9.11 1.82
CA THR A 126 -6.94 9.83 3.07
C THR A 126 -7.68 11.14 2.81
N LEU A 127 -7.21 11.93 1.84
CA LEU A 127 -7.75 13.25 1.53
C LEU A 127 -9.06 13.20 0.76
N THR A 128 -9.28 12.17 -0.06
CA THR A 128 -10.50 12.01 -0.86
C THR A 128 -11.54 11.16 -0.14
N PHE A 129 -11.25 9.90 0.17
CA PHE A 129 -12.21 8.98 0.78
C PHE A 129 -12.24 9.09 2.31
N GLY A 130 -11.07 9.09 2.94
CA GLY A 130 -10.93 9.17 4.40
C GLY A 130 -11.55 10.43 5.00
N ALA A 131 -11.46 11.58 4.32
CA ALA A 131 -12.09 12.82 4.76
C ALA A 131 -13.62 12.74 4.87
N HIS A 132 -14.23 11.77 4.19
CA HIS A 132 -15.68 11.60 4.14
C HIS A 132 -16.16 10.37 4.90
N ASP A 133 -15.32 9.36 5.14
CA ASP A 133 -15.72 8.10 5.77
C ASP A 133 -14.88 7.77 7.03
N PRO A 134 -15.53 7.64 8.21
CA PRO A 134 -14.84 7.41 9.47
C PRO A 134 -14.22 6.01 9.61
N VAL A 135 -14.57 5.07 8.73
CA VAL A 135 -13.97 3.73 8.66
C VAL A 135 -12.76 3.73 7.75
N ILE A 136 -12.81 4.47 6.64
CA ILE A 136 -11.68 4.57 5.70
C ILE A 136 -10.53 5.38 6.28
N LEU A 137 -10.83 6.49 6.97
CA LEU A 137 -9.81 7.37 7.54
C LEU A 137 -8.75 6.64 8.38
N PRO A 138 -9.11 5.85 9.41
CA PRO A 138 -8.09 5.15 10.19
C PRO A 138 -7.31 4.14 9.35
N ARG A 139 -7.95 3.46 8.38
CA ARG A 139 -7.28 2.48 7.51
C ARG A 139 -6.23 3.15 6.62
N SER A 140 -6.57 4.29 6.02
CA SER A 140 -5.64 5.03 5.17
C SER A 140 -4.51 5.65 5.99
N LEU A 141 -4.78 6.12 7.21
CA LEU A 141 -3.76 6.63 8.14
C LEU A 141 -2.80 5.54 8.61
N ILE A 142 -3.26 4.31 8.85
CA ILE A 142 -2.38 3.16 9.14
C ILE A 142 -1.39 2.97 8.00
N GLY A 143 -1.85 3.06 6.75
CA GLY A 143 -0.96 3.00 5.59
C GLY A 143 0.04 4.16 5.55
N LEU A 144 -0.46 5.38 5.74
CA LEU A 144 0.33 6.62 5.71
C LEU A 144 1.42 6.67 6.78
N ILE A 145 1.21 6.05 7.95
CA ILE A 145 2.14 6.04 9.08
C ILE A 145 2.97 4.76 9.11
N GLY A 146 2.34 3.60 8.90
CA GLY A 146 2.97 2.29 9.00
C GLY A 146 4.05 2.07 7.96
N LEU A 147 3.80 2.47 6.70
CA LEU A 147 4.78 2.31 5.62
C LEU A 147 6.07 3.12 5.89
N PRO A 148 6.03 4.42 6.22
CA PRO A 148 7.24 5.18 6.57
C PRO A 148 8.01 4.58 7.72
N VAL A 149 7.32 4.16 8.79
CA VAL A 149 7.97 3.56 9.95
C VAL A 149 8.74 2.30 9.53
N LEU A 150 8.10 1.41 8.76
CA LEU A 150 8.75 0.20 8.26
C LEU A 150 9.92 0.51 7.32
N LEU A 151 9.81 1.51 6.44
CA LEU A 151 10.90 1.91 5.54
C LEU A 151 12.07 2.56 6.29
N LEU A 152 11.80 3.38 7.30
CA LEU A 152 12.82 4.06 8.12
C LEU A 152 13.61 3.07 9.00
N VAL A 153 12.97 2.00 9.49
CA VAL A 153 13.69 0.91 10.20
C VAL A 153 14.79 0.30 9.33
N HIS A 154 14.62 0.30 8.00
CA HIS A 154 15.63 -0.20 7.07
C HIS A 154 16.70 0.84 6.69
N LEU A 155 16.56 2.12 7.07
CA LEU A 155 17.47 3.20 6.69
C LEU A 155 18.97 2.84 6.91
N PRO A 156 19.38 2.25 8.05
CA PRO A 156 20.79 1.89 8.26
C PRO A 156 21.31 0.84 7.27
N ALA A 157 20.46 -0.03 6.74
CA ALA A 157 20.86 -1.07 5.79
C ALA A 157 21.10 -0.51 4.38
N PHE A 158 20.49 0.63 4.02
CA PHE A 158 20.61 1.25 2.71
C PHE A 158 21.63 2.41 2.67
N LEU A 159 21.89 3.06 3.82
CA LEU A 159 22.83 4.19 3.92
C LEU A 159 24.29 3.79 4.13
N ARG A 160 24.58 2.58 4.63
CA ARG A 160 25.97 2.12 4.76
C ARG A 160 26.65 2.17 3.38
N ARG A 161 27.77 2.88 3.28
CA ARG A 161 28.60 2.86 2.07
C ARG A 161 29.14 1.45 1.93
N SER A 162 29.06 0.90 0.71
CA SER A 162 29.96 -0.19 0.35
C SER A 162 31.34 0.43 0.36
N GLU A 163 32.15 0.12 1.37
CA GLU A 163 33.58 0.39 1.29
C GLU A 163 34.07 -0.46 0.12
N GLY A 164 34.26 0.20 -1.02
CA GLY A 164 34.90 -0.34 -2.20
C GLY A 164 36.35 0.10 -2.21
#